data_AF-A0A1G9CVU3-F1
#
_entry.id   AF-A0A1G9CVU3-F1
#
_cell.length_a   1.000
_cell.length_b   1.000
_cell.length_c   1.000
_cell.angle_alpha   90.00
_cell.angle_beta   90.00
_cell.angle_gamma   90.00
#
_symmetry.space_group_name_H-M   'P 1'
#
loop_
_entity.id
_entity.type
_entity.pdbx_description
1 polymer ?
#
loop_
_entity_poly.entity_id
_entity_poly.type
_entity_poly.pdbx_seq_one_letter_code
_entity_poly.pdbx_strand_id
1 'polypeptide(L)'
;MASEVVVVHANETPPPWWDAAVFLAGPLPRSADVPSWNPEAVAHLRERWTRGGRLVVFTPELRAGVLADYTGQIEWEHRGLHDADVVLFWVPRDLESMPAFTTNIEFGTWYDSGKVVFGAPAAAPKNEYLLHLAASRGVPVAAHLGDAADAALAMIGDGSRREGGERSVPLLVWRTESFQTWYRAQRAAGNVLEGARLEWTFRVGEHREAVMYWAAHVQVRVAAEDRVKANEVVISRPDTAQVLLYRPGPSLDETTVVLVREFRSPASTPDGFVHELPGGSSREQPDPAVQALEEVHEETGLKLGADRLRPIGTRQVAATMSAHRAHVFAAEVTEDELAWLREQRRVAHGENDGERTWVEVATYGELRGRGLTDWATLGMIAQALGQSQTAGSVPL
;
A
#
# COMPACT_ATOMS: atom_id res chain seq x y z
N MET A 1 -10.72 -5.24 -26.27
CA MET A 1 -10.06 -6.55 -26.43
C MET A 1 -11.06 -7.63 -26.06
N ALA A 2 -11.04 -8.80 -26.70
CA ALA A 2 -11.92 -9.91 -26.31
C ALA A 2 -11.57 -10.38 -24.88
N SER A 3 -12.56 -10.85 -24.12
CA SER A 3 -12.31 -11.51 -22.84
C SER A 3 -11.81 -12.94 -23.06
N GLU A 4 -10.82 -13.36 -22.27
CA GLU A 4 -10.26 -14.70 -22.30
C GLU A 4 -10.06 -15.20 -20.87
N VAL A 5 -10.39 -16.48 -20.62
CA VAL A 5 -10.07 -17.16 -19.36
C VAL A 5 -9.14 -18.33 -19.62
N VAL A 6 -7.92 -18.24 -19.09
CA VAL A 6 -6.87 -19.26 -19.21
C VAL A 6 -6.76 -20.00 -17.87
N VAL A 7 -6.97 -21.31 -17.89
CA VAL A 7 -6.79 -22.17 -16.71
C VAL A 7 -5.38 -22.71 -16.71
N VAL A 8 -4.65 -22.50 -15.62
CA VAL A 8 -3.29 -23.01 -15.40
C VAL A 8 -3.37 -24.06 -14.31
N HIS A 9 -3.10 -25.31 -14.67
CA HIS A 9 -3.12 -26.44 -13.76
C HIS A 9 -1.80 -26.55 -13.00
N ALA A 10 -1.78 -27.31 -11.92
CA ALA A 10 -0.56 -27.61 -11.19
C ALA A 10 0.54 -28.13 -12.13
N ASN A 11 1.77 -27.65 -11.93
CA ASN A 11 2.96 -27.91 -12.75
C ASN A 11 2.95 -27.27 -14.16
N GLU A 12 1.93 -26.49 -14.53
CA GLU A 12 1.92 -25.76 -15.80
C GLU A 12 2.58 -24.39 -15.68
N THR A 13 3.23 -23.95 -16.76
CA THR A 13 3.78 -22.59 -16.84
C THR A 13 2.67 -21.60 -17.18
N PRO A 14 2.45 -20.55 -16.36
CA PRO A 14 1.42 -19.56 -16.65
C PRO A 14 1.82 -18.64 -17.81
N PRO A 15 0.84 -18.05 -18.54
CA PRO A 15 1.11 -17.21 -19.70
C PRO A 15 1.89 -15.94 -19.34
N PRO A 16 2.78 -15.42 -20.19
CA PRO A 16 3.75 -14.37 -19.85
C PRO A 16 3.14 -12.99 -19.52
N TRP A 17 1.81 -12.85 -19.66
CA TRP A 17 1.03 -11.67 -19.32
C TRP A 17 -0.41 -12.05 -18.95
N TRP A 18 -1.05 -11.23 -18.12
CA TRP A 18 -2.48 -11.25 -17.84
C TRP A 18 -2.96 -9.89 -17.31
N ASP A 19 -4.29 -9.70 -17.29
CA ASP A 19 -4.92 -8.53 -16.68
C ASP A 19 -5.34 -8.82 -15.24
N ALA A 20 -5.74 -10.06 -14.97
CA ALA A 20 -6.15 -10.52 -13.65
C ALA A 20 -5.77 -11.99 -13.43
N ALA A 21 -5.59 -12.37 -12.18
CA ALA A 21 -5.34 -13.74 -11.77
C ALA A 21 -6.12 -14.13 -10.50
N VAL A 22 -6.77 -15.29 -10.54
CA VAL A 22 -7.42 -15.92 -9.37
C VAL A 22 -6.72 -17.23 -9.05
N PHE A 23 -6.40 -17.47 -7.78
CA PHE A 23 -6.02 -18.79 -7.31
C PHE A 23 -7.20 -19.47 -6.63
N LEU A 24 -7.51 -20.70 -7.02
CA LEU A 24 -8.54 -21.53 -6.38
C LEU A 24 -7.91 -22.32 -5.23
N ALA A 25 -8.19 -21.90 -4.00
CA ALA A 25 -7.71 -22.57 -2.79
C ALA A 25 -8.86 -23.32 -2.10
N GLY A 26 -8.59 -24.50 -1.59
CA GLY A 26 -9.62 -25.34 -0.97
C GLY A 26 -9.24 -26.82 -0.95
N PRO A 27 -10.06 -27.67 -0.32
CA PRO A 27 -9.81 -29.10 -0.35
C PRO A 27 -9.97 -29.63 -1.78
N LEU A 28 -9.10 -30.57 -2.13
CA LEU A 28 -9.29 -31.46 -3.28
C LEU A 28 -9.91 -32.79 -2.82
N PRO A 29 -10.71 -33.46 -3.66
CA PRO A 29 -11.22 -34.80 -3.38
C PRO A 29 -10.09 -35.80 -3.08
N ARG A 30 -10.27 -36.64 -2.06
CA ARG A 30 -9.33 -37.72 -1.71
C ARG A 30 -9.47 -38.97 -2.59
N SER A 31 -10.56 -39.07 -3.33
CA SER A 31 -10.89 -40.20 -4.20
C SER A 31 -11.61 -39.71 -5.45
N ALA A 32 -11.51 -40.48 -6.54
CA ALA A 32 -11.99 -40.07 -7.86
C ALA A 32 -13.53 -40.08 -8.00
N ASP A 33 -14.24 -40.71 -7.06
CA ASP A 33 -15.71 -40.77 -7.00
C ASP A 33 -16.34 -39.52 -6.38
N VAL A 34 -15.54 -38.69 -5.70
CA VAL A 34 -15.99 -37.42 -5.13
C VAL A 34 -15.69 -36.30 -6.14
N PRO A 35 -16.70 -35.58 -6.64
CA PRO A 35 -16.50 -34.53 -7.63
C PRO A 35 -15.74 -33.35 -7.03
N SER A 36 -14.84 -32.77 -7.82
CA SER A 36 -14.20 -31.51 -7.47
C SER A 36 -15.10 -30.30 -7.77
N TRP A 37 -14.93 -29.24 -6.98
CA TRP A 37 -15.58 -27.95 -7.16
C TRP A 37 -14.81 -27.01 -8.11
N ASN A 38 -13.53 -27.27 -8.42
CA ASN A 38 -12.72 -26.38 -9.26
C ASN A 38 -13.30 -26.17 -10.67
N PRO A 39 -13.80 -27.20 -11.39
CA PRO A 39 -14.40 -26.99 -12.71
C PRO A 39 -15.63 -26.06 -12.67
N GLU A 40 -16.44 -26.15 -11.62
CA GLU A 40 -17.60 -25.28 -11.40
C GLU A 40 -17.16 -23.83 -11.12
N ALA A 41 -16.13 -23.64 -10.28
CA ALA A 41 -15.55 -22.32 -10.01
C ALA A 41 -15.01 -21.66 -11.29
N VAL A 42 -14.27 -22.43 -12.11
CA VAL A 42 -13.76 -21.97 -13.41
C VAL A 42 -14.92 -21.60 -14.35
N ALA A 43 -16.00 -22.39 -14.36
CA ALA A 43 -17.18 -22.09 -15.18
C ALA A 43 -17.83 -20.78 -14.75
N HIS A 44 -18.02 -20.56 -13.44
CA HIS A 44 -18.54 -19.30 -12.92
C HIS A 44 -17.68 -18.10 -13.29
N LEU A 45 -16.35 -18.19 -13.07
CA LEU A 45 -15.40 -17.14 -13.43
C LEU A 45 -15.42 -16.84 -14.93
N ARG A 46 -15.49 -17.88 -15.77
CA ARG A 46 -15.55 -17.73 -17.24
C ARG A 46 -16.84 -17.08 -17.71
N GLU A 47 -17.98 -17.46 -17.15
CA GLU A 47 -19.29 -16.88 -17.46
C GLU A 47 -19.33 -15.38 -17.11
N ARG A 48 -18.71 -15.00 -16.00
CA ARG A 48 -18.78 -13.64 -15.44
C ARG A 48 -17.66 -12.71 -15.93
N TRP A 49 -16.53 -13.25 -16.43
CA TRP A 49 -15.44 -12.47 -17.00
C TRP A 49 -15.81 -11.91 -18.38
N THR A 50 -16.55 -10.80 -18.33
CA THR A 50 -17.06 -10.07 -19.51
C THR A 50 -16.26 -8.79 -19.80
N ARG A 51 -15.37 -8.41 -18.89
CA ARG A 51 -14.47 -7.26 -19.00
C ARG A 51 -13.29 -7.71 -19.86
N GLY A 52 -13.01 -7.01 -20.95
CA GLY A 52 -11.99 -7.43 -21.92
C GLY A 52 -10.61 -7.66 -21.29
N GLY A 53 -9.80 -8.52 -21.90
CA GLY A 53 -8.50 -8.91 -21.35
C GLY A 53 -8.48 -10.34 -20.84
N ARG A 54 -7.34 -10.76 -20.25
CA ARG A 54 -7.09 -12.14 -19.82
C ARG A 54 -7.21 -12.28 -18.32
N LEU A 55 -8.10 -13.17 -17.90
CA LEU A 55 -8.16 -13.74 -16.55
C LEU A 55 -7.40 -15.08 -16.53
N VAL A 56 -6.39 -15.20 -15.68
CA VAL A 56 -5.73 -16.46 -15.36
C VAL A 56 -6.40 -17.08 -14.14
N VAL A 57 -6.74 -18.36 -14.22
CA VAL A 57 -7.25 -19.13 -13.08
C VAL A 57 -6.25 -20.23 -12.76
N PHE A 58 -5.55 -20.10 -11.64
CA PHE A 58 -4.69 -21.13 -11.10
C PHE A 58 -5.53 -22.17 -10.36
N THR A 59 -5.44 -23.43 -10.77
CA THR A 59 -6.06 -24.56 -10.08
C THR A 59 -4.99 -25.54 -9.59
N PRO A 60 -5.04 -25.99 -8.33
CA PRO A 60 -4.10 -26.97 -7.79
C PRO A 60 -4.33 -28.39 -8.35
N GLU A 61 -5.36 -28.58 -9.18
CA GLU A 61 -5.54 -29.84 -9.92
C GLU A 61 -4.51 -30.03 -11.01
N LEU A 62 -4.08 -31.28 -11.19
CA LEU A 62 -3.28 -31.68 -12.33
C LEU A 62 -4.17 -31.80 -13.58
N ARG A 63 -3.62 -31.46 -14.74
CA ARG A 63 -4.27 -31.79 -16.01
C ARG A 63 -4.36 -33.31 -16.16
N ALA A 64 -5.46 -33.80 -16.75
CA ALA A 64 -5.65 -35.22 -17.00
C ALA A 64 -4.44 -35.85 -17.71
N GLY A 65 -3.91 -36.95 -17.16
CA GLY A 65 -2.77 -37.68 -17.72
C GLY A 65 -1.38 -37.16 -17.28
N VAL A 66 -1.31 -36.12 -16.45
CA VAL A 66 -0.05 -35.65 -15.86
C VAL A 66 0.26 -36.42 -14.58
N LEU A 67 1.51 -36.89 -14.44
CA LEU A 67 1.99 -37.56 -13.23
C LEU A 67 2.22 -36.54 -12.11
N ALA A 68 1.87 -36.92 -10.87
CA ALA A 68 2.09 -36.06 -9.72
C ALA A 68 3.59 -35.90 -9.41
N ASP A 69 4.04 -34.65 -9.33
CA ASP A 69 5.30 -34.25 -8.71
C ASP A 69 4.94 -33.50 -7.42
N TYR A 70 5.11 -34.17 -6.28
CA TYR A 70 4.67 -33.63 -4.99
C TYR A 70 5.42 -32.35 -4.61
N THR A 71 6.73 -32.29 -4.82
CA THR A 71 7.53 -31.11 -4.49
C THR A 71 7.29 -29.99 -5.51
N GLY A 72 7.25 -30.32 -6.80
CA GLY A 72 6.93 -29.36 -7.85
C GLY A 72 5.54 -28.72 -7.67
N GLN A 73 4.56 -29.51 -7.23
CA GLN A 73 3.21 -29.04 -6.96
C GLN A 73 3.17 -28.03 -5.81
N ILE A 74 3.86 -28.30 -4.70
CA ILE A 74 3.92 -27.36 -3.55
C ILE A 74 4.52 -26.03 -3.99
N GLU A 75 5.67 -26.04 -4.68
CA GLU A 75 6.31 -24.81 -5.14
C GLU A 75 5.45 -24.04 -6.15
N TRP A 76 4.73 -24.76 -7.02
CA TRP A 76 3.77 -24.17 -7.95
C TRP A 76 2.59 -23.52 -7.23
N GLU A 77 2.01 -24.20 -6.24
CA GLU A 77 0.88 -23.69 -5.44
C GLU A 77 1.28 -22.44 -4.68
N HIS A 78 2.44 -22.46 -4.02
CA HIS A 78 3.00 -21.28 -3.34
C HIS A 78 3.20 -20.11 -4.30
N ARG A 79 3.76 -20.34 -5.49
CA ARG A 79 3.90 -19.29 -6.51
C ARG A 79 2.56 -18.75 -6.97
N GLY A 80 1.60 -19.62 -7.29
CA GLY A 80 0.25 -19.23 -7.71
C GLY A 80 -0.47 -18.39 -6.66
N LEU A 81 -0.35 -18.77 -5.37
CA LEU A 81 -0.88 -18.00 -4.25
C LEU A 81 -0.23 -16.61 -4.17
N HIS A 82 1.06 -16.47 -4.46
CA HIS A 82 1.73 -15.16 -4.50
C HIS A 82 1.32 -14.31 -5.70
N ASP A 83 1.33 -14.89 -6.90
CA ASP A 83 1.04 -14.22 -8.18
C ASP A 83 -0.43 -13.82 -8.34
N ALA A 84 -1.36 -14.52 -7.68
CA ALA A 84 -2.77 -14.22 -7.82
C ALA A 84 -3.16 -12.86 -7.22
N ASP A 85 -4.06 -12.17 -7.92
CA ASP A 85 -4.69 -10.93 -7.48
C ASP A 85 -5.75 -11.17 -6.42
N VAL A 86 -6.42 -12.33 -6.50
CA VAL A 86 -7.39 -12.81 -5.53
C VAL A 86 -7.16 -14.30 -5.29
N VAL A 87 -7.18 -14.71 -4.03
CA VAL A 87 -7.26 -16.11 -3.63
C VAL A 87 -8.70 -16.39 -3.21
N LEU A 88 -9.39 -17.19 -4.00
CA LEU A 88 -10.75 -17.65 -3.72
C LEU A 88 -10.63 -18.95 -2.93
N PHE A 89 -10.85 -18.86 -1.62
CA PHE A 89 -11.00 -20.03 -0.77
C PHE A 89 -12.42 -20.55 -0.86
N TRP A 90 -12.62 -21.77 -1.38
CA TRP A 90 -13.90 -22.48 -1.27
C TRP A 90 -13.71 -23.72 -0.40
N VAL A 91 -14.44 -23.78 0.72
CA VAL A 91 -14.26 -24.83 1.74
C VAL A 91 -15.56 -25.62 1.94
N PRO A 92 -15.94 -26.48 0.96
CA PRO A 92 -17.08 -27.39 1.07
C PRO A 92 -16.69 -28.59 1.94
N ARG A 93 -16.33 -28.29 3.20
CA ARG A 93 -15.68 -29.25 4.08
C ARG A 93 -16.55 -30.48 4.26
N ASP A 94 -15.96 -31.63 4.01
CA ASP A 94 -16.48 -32.92 4.40
C ASP A 94 -15.36 -33.69 5.08
N LEU A 95 -15.55 -34.12 6.32
CA LEU A 95 -14.43 -34.63 7.14
C LEU A 95 -13.87 -35.96 6.61
N GLU A 96 -14.66 -36.69 5.83
CA GLU A 96 -14.27 -37.95 5.23
C GLU A 96 -13.51 -37.72 3.91
N SER A 97 -14.14 -37.02 2.97
CA SER A 97 -13.69 -36.89 1.59
C SER A 97 -12.87 -35.62 1.29
N MET A 98 -13.17 -34.50 1.95
CA MET A 98 -12.59 -33.17 1.68
C MET A 98 -12.39 -32.34 2.96
N PRO A 99 -11.53 -32.77 3.90
CA PRO A 99 -11.48 -32.18 5.24
C PRO A 99 -10.78 -30.82 5.34
N ALA A 100 -10.11 -30.36 4.27
CA ALA A 100 -9.50 -29.03 4.18
C ALA A 100 -8.48 -28.69 5.29
N PHE A 101 -7.61 -29.65 5.66
CA PHE A 101 -6.63 -29.42 6.74
C PHE A 101 -5.48 -28.50 6.32
N THR A 102 -4.91 -28.69 5.13
CA THR A 102 -3.88 -27.79 4.58
C THR A 102 -4.45 -26.41 4.28
N THR A 103 -5.68 -26.36 3.75
CA THR A 103 -6.44 -25.14 3.50
C THR A 103 -6.57 -24.25 4.74
N ASN A 104 -6.67 -24.82 5.95
CA ASN A 104 -6.69 -24.02 7.18
C ASN A 104 -5.39 -23.22 7.37
N ILE A 105 -4.24 -23.82 7.05
CA ILE A 105 -2.93 -23.17 7.15
C ILE A 105 -2.79 -22.10 6.08
N GLU A 106 -3.12 -22.42 4.83
CA GLU A 106 -3.12 -21.47 3.72
C GLU A 106 -4.01 -20.26 4.02
N PHE A 107 -5.24 -20.48 4.48
CA PHE A 107 -6.12 -19.39 4.88
C PHE A 107 -5.51 -18.58 6.02
N GLY A 108 -4.94 -19.22 7.04
CA GLY A 108 -4.24 -18.55 8.13
C GLY A 108 -3.06 -17.68 7.68
N THR A 109 -2.37 -18.06 6.61
CA THR A 109 -1.31 -17.26 5.97
C THR A 109 -1.88 -16.05 5.22
N TRP A 110 -3.03 -16.20 4.56
CA TRP A 110 -3.50 -15.23 3.56
C TRP A 110 -4.67 -14.34 3.98
N TYR A 111 -5.44 -14.70 5.01
CA TYR A 111 -6.72 -14.05 5.33
C TYR A 111 -6.63 -12.53 5.55
N ASP A 112 -5.49 -12.02 6.04
CA ASP A 112 -5.29 -10.58 6.27
C ASP A 112 -4.61 -9.83 5.11
N SER A 113 -4.20 -10.54 4.05
CA SER A 113 -3.47 -9.96 2.91
C SER A 113 -4.27 -8.93 2.09
N GLY A 114 -5.59 -8.90 2.24
CA GLY A 114 -6.50 -8.05 1.47
C GLY A 114 -6.83 -8.55 0.08
N LYS A 115 -6.37 -9.74 -0.29
CA LYS A 115 -6.67 -10.39 -1.57
C LYS A 115 -7.44 -11.71 -1.43
N VAL A 116 -8.16 -11.91 -0.33
CA VAL A 116 -8.87 -13.18 -0.07
C VAL A 116 -10.37 -12.99 -0.20
N VAL A 117 -11.02 -13.98 -0.81
CA VAL A 117 -12.46 -14.27 -0.66
C VAL A 117 -12.58 -15.61 0.04
N PHE A 118 -13.51 -15.72 1.00
CA PHE A 118 -13.79 -16.98 1.68
C PHE A 118 -15.22 -17.44 1.43
N GLY A 119 -15.40 -18.64 0.89
CA GLY A 119 -16.72 -19.23 0.71
C GLY A 119 -16.80 -20.63 1.29
N ALA A 120 -17.98 -20.96 1.81
CA ALA A 120 -18.30 -22.31 2.26
C ALA A 120 -19.82 -22.51 2.25
N PRO A 121 -20.31 -23.72 1.89
CA PRO A 121 -21.71 -24.07 2.11
C PRO A 121 -22.09 -23.87 3.59
N ALA A 122 -23.28 -23.33 3.85
CA ALA A 122 -23.73 -23.06 5.23
C ALA A 122 -23.78 -24.31 6.11
N ALA A 123 -24.01 -25.49 5.51
CA ALA A 123 -24.03 -26.77 6.20
C ALA A 123 -22.65 -27.42 6.36
N ALA A 124 -21.60 -26.87 5.74
CA ALA A 124 -20.25 -27.44 5.83
C ALA A 124 -19.70 -27.28 7.26
N PRO A 125 -19.38 -28.38 7.95
CA PRO A 125 -18.96 -28.35 9.35
C PRO A 125 -17.60 -27.66 9.54
N LYS A 126 -17.35 -27.17 10.76
CA LYS A 126 -16.03 -26.72 11.23
C LYS A 126 -15.43 -25.55 10.45
N ASN A 127 -16.27 -24.67 9.92
CA ASN A 127 -15.86 -23.43 9.28
C ASN A 127 -16.13 -22.18 10.14
N GLU A 128 -16.73 -22.32 11.33
CA GLU A 128 -17.16 -21.20 12.17
C GLU A 128 -15.98 -20.30 12.59
N TYR A 129 -14.83 -20.89 12.89
CA TYR A 129 -13.62 -20.15 13.23
C TYR A 129 -13.05 -19.37 12.04
N LEU A 130 -13.06 -19.95 10.83
CA LEU A 130 -12.59 -19.28 9.61
C LEU A 130 -13.50 -18.11 9.24
N LEU A 131 -14.82 -18.30 9.35
CA LEU A 131 -15.80 -17.24 9.15
C LEU A 131 -15.64 -16.10 10.17
N HIS A 132 -15.36 -16.42 11.44
CA HIS A 132 -15.07 -15.41 12.45
C HIS A 132 -13.82 -14.58 12.10
N LEU A 133 -12.72 -15.24 11.68
CA LEU A 133 -11.51 -14.54 11.25
C LEU A 133 -11.77 -13.67 10.01
N ALA A 134 -12.49 -14.20 9.01
CA ALA A 134 -12.87 -13.47 7.81
C ALA A 134 -13.62 -12.18 8.16
N ALA A 135 -14.65 -12.27 9.00
CA ALA A 135 -15.43 -11.12 9.47
C ALA A 135 -14.55 -10.11 10.22
N SER A 136 -13.65 -10.56 11.10
CA SER A 136 -12.75 -9.69 11.88
C SER A 136 -11.74 -8.90 11.04
N ARG A 137 -11.57 -9.26 9.76
CA ARG A 137 -10.63 -8.64 8.82
C ARG A 137 -11.28 -8.03 7.59
N GLY A 138 -12.61 -8.04 7.49
CA GLY A 138 -13.34 -7.52 6.33
C GLY A 138 -13.18 -8.39 5.07
N VAL A 139 -12.90 -9.68 5.21
CA VAL A 139 -12.81 -10.61 4.08
C VAL A 139 -14.23 -10.87 3.54
N PRO A 140 -14.49 -10.71 2.23
CA PRO A 140 -15.77 -11.07 1.64
C PRO A 140 -16.10 -12.55 1.86
N VAL A 141 -17.32 -12.82 2.33
CA VAL A 141 -17.81 -14.18 2.60
C VAL A 141 -19.00 -14.56 1.72
N ALA A 142 -19.05 -15.81 1.28
CA ALA A 142 -20.13 -16.33 0.42
C ALA A 142 -20.57 -17.76 0.82
N ALA A 143 -21.88 -18.02 0.76
CA ALA A 143 -22.46 -19.34 1.05
C ALA A 143 -22.56 -20.24 -0.18
N HIS A 144 -22.39 -19.69 -1.39
CA HIS A 144 -22.46 -20.38 -2.68
C HIS A 144 -21.21 -20.07 -3.51
N LEU A 145 -20.79 -21.03 -4.34
CA LEU A 145 -19.56 -20.91 -5.12
C LEU A 145 -19.65 -19.80 -6.18
N GLY A 146 -20.81 -19.65 -6.82
CA GLY A 146 -21.07 -18.54 -7.75
C GLY A 146 -20.90 -17.16 -7.10
N ASP A 147 -21.47 -16.97 -5.90
CA ASP A 147 -21.35 -15.71 -5.14
C ASP A 147 -19.88 -15.44 -4.74
N ALA A 148 -19.12 -16.48 -4.40
CA ALA A 148 -17.69 -16.36 -4.12
C ALA A 148 -16.90 -15.92 -5.37
N ALA A 149 -17.25 -16.46 -6.54
CA ALA A 149 -16.66 -16.03 -7.81
C ALA A 149 -17.03 -14.57 -8.14
N ASP A 150 -18.27 -14.16 -7.89
CA ASP A 150 -18.71 -12.77 -8.04
C ASP A 150 -17.93 -11.81 -7.13
N ALA A 151 -17.73 -12.18 -5.86
CA ALA A 151 -16.91 -11.41 -4.93
C ALA A 151 -15.44 -11.31 -5.38
N ALA A 152 -14.86 -12.40 -5.90
CA ALA A 152 -13.49 -12.37 -6.41
C ALA A 152 -13.34 -11.44 -7.62
N LEU A 153 -14.29 -11.48 -8.55
CA LEU A 153 -14.31 -10.58 -9.70
C LEU A 153 -14.58 -9.12 -9.32
N ALA A 154 -15.39 -8.88 -8.28
CA ALA A 154 -15.60 -7.55 -7.73
C ALA A 154 -14.30 -6.94 -7.18
N MET A 155 -13.50 -7.73 -6.44
CA MET A 155 -12.17 -7.30 -5.96
C MET A 155 -11.19 -7.05 -7.11
N ILE A 156 -11.23 -7.88 -8.16
CA ILE A 156 -10.42 -7.69 -9.37
C ILE A 156 -10.80 -6.39 -10.09
N GLY A 157 -12.09 -6.05 -10.17
CA GLY A 157 -12.55 -4.91 -10.93
C GLY A 157 -12.23 -5.09 -12.43
N ASP A 158 -11.63 -4.08 -13.05
CA ASP A 158 -11.34 -4.09 -14.49
C ASP A 158 -10.03 -4.80 -14.85
N GLY A 159 -9.34 -5.39 -13.88
CA GLY A 159 -7.98 -5.89 -14.05
C GLY A 159 -6.96 -4.77 -14.30
N SER A 160 -5.74 -5.17 -14.68
CA SER A 160 -4.70 -4.29 -15.22
C SER A 160 -3.62 -5.16 -15.86
N ARG A 161 -3.37 -4.95 -17.15
CA ARG A 161 -2.35 -5.71 -17.89
C ARG A 161 -0.98 -5.59 -17.23
N ARG A 162 -0.38 -6.74 -16.93
CA ARG A 162 0.96 -6.90 -16.36
C ARG A 162 1.70 -8.00 -17.10
N GLU A 163 3.00 -7.81 -17.30
CA GLU A 163 3.86 -8.75 -18.04
C GLU A 163 5.13 -9.08 -17.24
N GLY A 164 5.75 -10.23 -17.53
CA GLY A 164 7.01 -10.60 -16.89
C GLY A 164 6.90 -10.66 -15.36
N GLY A 165 7.73 -9.89 -14.65
CA GLY A 165 7.74 -9.82 -13.19
C GLY A 165 6.65 -8.95 -12.57
N GLU A 166 6.03 -8.05 -13.34
CA GLU A 166 4.90 -7.22 -12.86
C GLU A 166 3.71 -8.08 -12.43
N ARG A 167 3.57 -9.25 -13.07
CA ARG A 167 2.55 -10.26 -12.80
C ARG A 167 2.51 -10.74 -11.35
N SER A 168 3.65 -10.70 -10.67
CA SER A 168 3.77 -11.10 -9.27
C SER A 168 3.43 -9.98 -8.28
N VAL A 169 2.99 -8.81 -8.76
CA VAL A 169 2.47 -7.71 -7.94
C VAL A 169 0.94 -7.74 -7.99
N PRO A 170 0.24 -8.16 -6.92
CA PRO A 170 -1.22 -8.19 -6.91
C PRO A 170 -1.85 -6.83 -7.22
N LEU A 171 -3.01 -6.82 -7.87
CA LEU A 171 -3.76 -5.60 -8.23
C LEU A 171 -3.96 -4.65 -7.05
N LEU A 172 -4.14 -5.20 -5.85
CA LEU A 172 -4.26 -4.48 -4.58
C LEU A 172 -3.11 -3.48 -4.36
N VAL A 173 -1.87 -3.87 -4.67
CA VAL A 173 -0.68 -3.02 -4.52
C VAL A 173 -0.34 -2.31 -5.82
N TRP A 174 -0.48 -3.00 -6.96
CA TRP A 174 -0.22 -2.45 -8.29
C TRP A 174 -0.97 -1.14 -8.53
N ARG A 175 -2.21 -1.01 -8.04
CA ARG A 175 -3.03 0.20 -8.23
C ARG A 175 -2.70 1.35 -7.29
N THR A 176 -1.85 1.12 -6.28
CA THR A 176 -1.47 2.21 -5.36
C THR A 176 -0.55 3.20 -6.06
N GLU A 177 -0.80 4.49 -5.83
CA GLU A 177 0.05 5.55 -6.40
C GLU A 177 1.49 5.47 -5.86
N SER A 178 1.65 4.99 -4.62
CA SER A 178 2.96 4.77 -3.99
C SER A 178 3.77 3.67 -4.68
N PHE A 179 3.15 2.54 -5.05
CA PHE A 179 3.80 1.53 -5.88
C PHE A 179 4.13 2.08 -7.27
N GLN A 180 3.17 2.73 -7.93
CA GLN A 180 3.38 3.26 -9.28
C GLN A 180 4.48 4.33 -9.33
N THR A 181 4.60 5.15 -8.29
CA THR A 181 5.68 6.14 -8.15
C THR A 181 7.05 5.46 -8.05
N TRP A 182 7.20 4.48 -7.17
CA TRP A 182 8.44 3.70 -7.08
C TRP A 182 8.75 2.97 -8.38
N TYR A 183 7.75 2.32 -8.97
CA TYR A 183 7.92 1.51 -10.17
C TYR A 183 8.32 2.36 -11.38
N ARG A 184 7.68 3.51 -11.59
CA ARG A 184 8.07 4.47 -12.63
C ARG A 184 9.50 4.96 -12.44
N ALA A 185 9.95 5.21 -11.21
CA ALA A 185 11.32 5.60 -10.93
C ALA A 185 12.33 4.49 -11.31
N GLN A 186 12.04 3.23 -10.97
CA GLN A 186 12.88 2.09 -11.37
C GLN A 186 12.96 1.97 -12.90
N ARG A 187 11.82 2.03 -13.59
CA ARG A 187 11.79 1.99 -15.05
C ARG A 187 12.52 3.16 -15.71
N ALA A 188 12.40 4.36 -15.16
CA ALA A 188 13.10 5.55 -15.66
C ALA A 188 14.62 5.42 -15.53
N ALA A 189 15.10 4.70 -14.50
CA ALA A 189 16.51 4.34 -14.34
C ALA A 189 16.95 3.18 -15.25
N GLY A 190 16.06 2.62 -16.08
CA GLY A 190 16.31 1.47 -16.94
C GLY A 190 16.21 0.11 -16.24
N ASN A 191 15.85 0.07 -14.96
CA ASN A 191 15.72 -1.17 -14.20
C ASN A 191 14.46 -1.94 -14.60
N VAL A 192 14.50 -3.27 -14.45
CA VAL A 192 13.39 -4.16 -14.77
C VAL A 192 12.96 -4.93 -13.53
N LEU A 193 11.66 -4.94 -13.23
CA LEU A 193 11.09 -5.81 -12.20
C LEU A 193 10.99 -7.24 -12.75
N GLU A 194 11.82 -8.14 -12.24
CA GLU A 194 11.84 -9.55 -12.63
C GLU A 194 10.86 -10.40 -11.79
N GLY A 195 10.48 -9.93 -10.60
CA GLY A 195 9.45 -10.56 -9.76
C GLY A 195 9.22 -9.82 -8.45
N ALA A 196 8.12 -10.15 -7.77
CA ALA A 196 7.75 -9.57 -6.49
C ALA A 196 7.01 -10.58 -5.61
N ARG A 197 7.02 -10.36 -4.30
CA ARG A 197 6.25 -11.13 -3.33
C ARG A 197 5.66 -10.17 -2.31
N LEU A 198 4.33 -10.09 -2.23
CA LEU A 198 3.66 -9.30 -1.20
C LEU A 198 3.93 -9.94 0.17
N GLU A 199 4.59 -9.20 1.06
CA GLU A 199 4.90 -9.65 2.42
C GLU A 199 3.83 -9.18 3.40
N TRP A 200 3.36 -7.95 3.25
CA TRP A 200 2.47 -7.33 4.21
C TRP A 200 1.71 -6.14 3.62
N THR A 201 0.50 -5.91 4.15
CA THR A 201 -0.26 -4.69 3.91
C THR A 201 -0.86 -4.21 5.22
N PHE A 202 -0.83 -2.89 5.45
CA PHE A 202 -1.68 -2.24 6.43
C PHE A 202 -2.84 -1.56 5.71
N ARG A 203 -4.06 -1.99 6.05
CA ARG A 203 -5.28 -1.50 5.43
C ARG A 203 -6.16 -0.80 6.46
N VAL A 204 -6.74 0.32 6.04
CA VAL A 204 -7.50 1.28 6.87
C VAL A 204 -8.83 1.60 6.20
N GLY A 205 -9.74 2.23 6.96
CA GLY A 205 -11.15 2.39 6.59
C GLY A 205 -12.06 1.42 7.34
N GLU A 206 -13.37 1.69 7.34
CA GLU A 206 -14.38 0.91 8.08
C GLU A 206 -14.34 -0.58 7.69
N HIS A 207 -14.04 -0.86 6.43
CA HIS A 207 -13.98 -2.21 5.87
C HIS A 207 -12.56 -2.61 5.43
N ARG A 208 -11.54 -1.84 5.83
CA ARG A 208 -10.12 -2.07 5.50
C ARG A 208 -9.90 -2.14 3.99
N GLU A 209 -10.55 -1.23 3.29
CA GLU A 209 -10.60 -1.14 1.84
C GLU A 209 -9.40 -0.39 1.22
N ALA A 210 -8.70 0.47 1.97
CA ALA A 210 -7.57 1.20 1.44
C ALA A 210 -6.23 0.73 2.01
N VAL A 211 -5.24 0.59 1.14
CA VAL A 211 -3.85 0.25 1.50
C VAL A 211 -3.12 1.52 1.93
N MET A 212 -2.84 1.65 3.23
CA MET A 212 -2.02 2.74 3.77
C MET A 212 -0.54 2.40 3.75
N TYR A 213 -0.18 1.15 4.09
CA TYR A 213 1.19 0.65 3.92
C TYR A 213 1.19 -0.66 3.16
N TRP A 214 2.25 -0.89 2.39
CA TRP A 214 2.56 -2.19 1.81
C TRP A 214 4.05 -2.47 1.91
N ALA A 215 4.38 -3.76 1.95
CA ALA A 215 5.75 -4.26 1.89
C ALA A 215 5.82 -5.39 0.86
N ALA A 216 6.75 -5.29 -0.08
CA ALA A 216 6.98 -6.31 -1.09
C ALA A 216 8.46 -6.67 -1.17
N HIS A 217 8.79 -7.95 -1.10
CA HIS A 217 10.11 -8.44 -1.48
C HIS A 217 10.22 -8.43 -3.01
N VAL A 218 11.27 -7.83 -3.56
CA VAL A 218 11.38 -7.59 -5.00
C VAL A 218 12.64 -8.20 -5.59
N GLN A 219 12.55 -8.59 -6.86
CA GLN A 219 13.68 -8.97 -7.69
C GLN A 219 13.80 -7.94 -8.81
N VAL A 220 14.87 -7.17 -8.80
CA VAL A 220 15.09 -6.07 -9.76
C VAL A 220 16.39 -6.30 -10.51
N ARG A 221 16.31 -6.33 -11.84
CA ARG A 221 17.49 -6.20 -12.72
C ARG A 221 17.95 -4.75 -12.69
N VAL A 222 19.12 -4.52 -12.12
CA VAL A 222 19.74 -3.20 -12.04
C VAL A 222 20.56 -2.97 -13.31
N ALA A 223 20.06 -2.11 -14.19
CA ALA A 223 20.64 -1.93 -15.52
C ALA A 223 22.07 -1.37 -15.46
N ALA A 224 22.32 -0.42 -14.55
CA ALA A 224 23.63 0.20 -14.38
C ALA A 224 24.72 -0.75 -13.84
N GLU A 225 24.31 -1.87 -13.24
CA GLU A 225 25.22 -2.82 -12.59
C GLU A 225 25.22 -4.22 -13.24
N ASP A 226 24.38 -4.43 -14.26
CA ASP A 226 24.15 -5.73 -14.91
C ASP A 226 23.98 -6.91 -13.94
N ARG A 227 23.16 -6.73 -12.90
CA ARG A 227 22.87 -7.79 -11.92
C ARG A 227 21.43 -7.78 -11.44
N VAL A 228 20.99 -8.91 -10.90
CA VAL A 228 19.73 -8.99 -10.15
C VAL A 228 19.99 -8.66 -8.69
N LYS A 229 19.11 -7.85 -8.12
CA LYS A 229 19.01 -7.63 -6.69
C LYS A 229 17.70 -8.24 -6.20
N ALA A 230 17.81 -9.23 -5.31
CA ALA A 230 16.70 -10.07 -4.86
C ALA A 230 16.71 -10.30 -3.33
N ASN A 231 17.25 -9.33 -2.58
CA ASN A 231 17.46 -9.44 -1.14
C ASN A 231 16.91 -8.24 -0.35
N GLU A 232 15.96 -7.50 -0.95
CA GLU A 232 15.39 -6.31 -0.35
C GLU A 232 13.87 -6.35 -0.34
N VAL A 233 13.32 -5.69 0.68
CA VAL A 233 11.90 -5.39 0.82
C VAL A 233 11.73 -3.90 0.55
N VAL A 234 10.80 -3.58 -0.34
CA VAL A 234 10.32 -2.22 -0.54
C VAL A 234 9.12 -2.02 0.35
N ILE A 235 9.16 -1.01 1.22
CA ILE A 235 8.03 -0.58 2.04
C ILE A 235 7.58 0.80 1.54
N SER A 236 6.29 1.03 1.42
CA SER A 236 5.79 2.38 1.08
C SER A 236 4.42 2.68 1.66
N ARG A 237 4.11 3.97 1.67
CA ARG A 237 2.82 4.59 1.97
C ARG A 237 2.53 5.68 0.93
N PRO A 238 1.34 6.31 0.91
CA PRO A 238 1.12 7.54 0.15
C PRO A 238 2.19 8.61 0.47
N ASP A 239 2.57 9.38 -0.55
CA ASP A 239 3.44 10.55 -0.37
C ASP A 239 2.77 11.56 0.57
N THR A 240 3.57 12.36 1.27
CA THR A 240 3.08 13.40 2.18
C THR A 240 3.25 14.80 1.58
N ALA A 241 2.41 15.74 1.98
CA ALA A 241 2.60 17.16 1.77
C ALA A 241 3.08 17.80 3.08
N GLN A 242 4.09 18.66 3.03
CA GLN A 242 4.75 19.23 4.21
C GLN A 242 4.95 20.73 4.00
N VAL A 243 4.60 21.56 4.99
CA VAL A 243 4.64 23.02 4.85
C VAL A 243 5.57 23.66 5.86
N LEU A 244 6.63 24.30 5.37
CA LEU A 244 7.41 25.22 6.17
C LEU A 244 6.65 26.55 6.33
N LEU A 245 6.04 26.74 7.49
CA LEU A 245 5.58 28.05 7.95
C LEU A 245 6.75 28.76 8.65
N TYR A 246 7.14 29.94 8.16
CA TYR A 246 8.34 30.61 8.66
C TYR A 246 8.24 32.14 8.66
N ARG A 247 9.05 32.79 9.49
CA ARG A 247 9.27 34.24 9.49
C ARG A 247 10.77 34.51 9.38
N PRO A 248 11.24 35.18 8.31
CA PRO A 248 12.65 35.55 8.18
C PRO A 248 13.15 36.37 9.37
N GLY A 249 14.31 35.97 9.91
CA GLY A 249 15.04 36.75 10.91
C GLY A 249 16.22 37.52 10.28
N PRO A 250 16.98 38.30 11.08
CA PRO A 250 18.18 38.99 10.60
C PRO A 250 19.25 38.05 10.04
N SER A 251 19.25 36.79 10.48
CA SER A 251 20.07 35.71 9.97
C SER A 251 19.24 34.44 9.74
N LEU A 252 19.82 33.44 9.08
CA LEU A 252 19.19 32.12 8.94
C LEU A 252 18.86 31.52 10.30
N ASP A 253 19.78 31.63 11.27
CA ASP A 253 19.60 31.06 12.60
C ASP A 253 18.48 31.73 13.37
N GLU A 254 18.25 33.01 13.13
CA GLU A 254 17.17 33.79 13.74
C GLU A 254 15.85 33.68 12.97
N THR A 255 15.81 32.93 11.86
CA THR A 255 14.56 32.65 11.15
C THR A 255 13.67 31.79 12.03
N THR A 256 12.46 32.27 12.32
CA THR A 256 11.49 31.54 13.11
C THR A 256 10.75 30.53 12.24
N VAL A 257 10.59 29.32 12.76
CA VAL A 257 9.91 28.19 12.14
C VAL A 257 8.77 27.75 13.05
N VAL A 258 7.65 27.41 12.44
CA VAL A 258 6.48 26.83 13.12
C VAL A 258 6.49 25.34 12.87
N LEU A 259 6.35 24.57 13.93
CA LEU A 259 6.27 23.11 13.95
C LEU A 259 4.94 22.67 14.56
N VAL A 260 4.62 21.39 14.38
CA VAL A 260 3.58 20.69 15.10
C VAL A 260 4.21 19.58 15.93
N ARG A 261 3.81 19.50 17.20
CA ARG A 261 4.16 18.39 18.09
C ARG A 261 2.99 17.43 18.15
N GLU A 262 3.25 16.14 17.97
CA GLU A 262 2.21 15.11 17.96
C GLU A 262 2.73 13.79 18.53
N PHE A 263 1.86 13.05 19.21
CA PHE A 263 2.20 11.70 19.63
C PHE A 263 2.09 10.77 18.43
N ARG A 264 3.22 10.16 18.04
CA ARG A 264 3.23 9.08 17.05
C ARG A 264 3.95 7.88 17.67
N SER A 265 3.33 6.70 17.59
CA SER A 265 3.92 5.48 18.16
C SER A 265 5.32 5.10 17.64
N PRO A 266 5.77 5.52 16.44
CA PRO A 266 7.16 5.34 16.01
C PRO A 266 8.18 6.33 16.62
N ALA A 267 7.73 7.35 17.36
CA ALA A 267 8.62 8.36 17.92
C ALA A 267 9.68 7.71 18.84
N SER A 268 10.94 7.99 18.54
CA SER A 268 12.11 7.57 19.34
C SER A 268 12.83 8.79 19.93
N THR A 269 12.04 9.77 20.34
CA THR A 269 12.48 11.02 20.96
C THR A 269 12.40 10.93 22.48
N PRO A 270 13.11 11.78 23.24
CA PRO A 270 13.12 11.72 24.71
C PRO A 270 11.75 11.89 25.37
N ASP A 271 10.81 12.60 24.72
CA ASP A 271 9.46 12.83 25.23
C ASP A 271 8.39 11.94 24.57
N GLY A 272 8.77 11.15 23.55
CA GLY A 272 7.86 10.27 22.81
C GLY A 272 6.96 10.99 21.79
N PHE A 273 7.28 12.23 21.43
CA PHE A 273 6.57 13.00 20.40
C PHE A 273 7.43 13.23 19.17
N VAL A 274 6.80 13.34 18.00
CA VAL A 274 7.44 13.92 16.83
C VAL A 274 7.26 15.43 16.84
N HIS A 275 8.24 16.15 16.31
CA HIS A 275 8.21 17.60 16.12
C HIS A 275 8.52 17.87 14.65
N GLU A 276 7.47 18.07 13.85
CA GLU A 276 7.57 18.06 12.39
C GLU A 276 6.97 19.34 11.81
N LEU A 277 7.13 19.53 10.49
CA LEU A 277 6.37 20.55 9.77
C LEU A 277 4.90 20.15 9.76
N PRO A 278 3.95 21.10 9.75
CA PRO A 278 2.57 20.74 9.51
C PRO A 278 2.44 20.02 8.15
N GLY A 279 1.73 18.88 8.14
CA GLY A 279 1.63 18.07 6.95
C GLY A 279 1.31 16.60 7.18
N GLY A 280 0.69 16.00 6.16
CA GLY A 280 0.31 14.59 6.17
C GLY A 280 -0.02 14.09 4.76
N SER A 281 -0.90 13.11 4.67
CA SER A 281 -1.31 12.50 3.40
C SER A 281 -2.79 12.20 3.42
N SER A 282 -3.50 12.52 2.34
CA SER A 282 -4.91 12.15 2.17
C SER A 282 -5.10 11.10 1.09
N ARG A 283 -6.19 10.34 1.22
CA ARG A 283 -6.67 9.43 0.18
C ARG A 283 -7.52 10.14 -0.87
N GLU A 284 -8.17 11.23 -0.47
CA GLU A 284 -9.19 11.92 -1.27
C GLU A 284 -8.60 13.10 -2.04
N GLN A 285 -7.48 13.64 -1.57
CA GLN A 285 -6.83 14.79 -2.16
C GLN A 285 -5.59 14.39 -2.98
N PRO A 286 -5.68 14.34 -4.32
CA PRO A 286 -4.55 13.98 -5.16
C PRO A 286 -3.57 15.14 -5.39
N ASP A 287 -3.96 16.40 -5.12
CA ASP A 287 -3.09 17.56 -5.28
C ASP A 287 -2.33 17.85 -3.96
N PRO A 288 -0.99 17.70 -3.94
CA PRO A 288 -0.20 17.95 -2.73
C PRO A 288 -0.27 19.40 -2.24
N ALA A 289 -0.54 20.37 -3.12
CA ALA A 289 -0.65 21.77 -2.72
C ALA A 289 -1.97 22.05 -1.96
N VAL A 290 -3.06 21.41 -2.40
CA VAL A 290 -4.34 21.48 -1.68
C VAL A 290 -4.22 20.76 -0.34
N GLN A 291 -3.63 19.55 -0.33
CA GLN A 291 -3.36 18.81 0.90
C GLN A 291 -2.55 19.64 1.89
N ALA A 292 -1.48 20.28 1.45
CA ALA A 292 -0.65 21.15 2.27
C ALA A 292 -1.44 22.26 2.99
N LEU A 293 -2.42 22.87 2.32
CA LEU A 293 -3.27 23.91 2.90
C LEU A 293 -4.26 23.33 3.92
N GLU A 294 -4.83 22.17 3.62
CA GLU A 294 -5.76 21.45 4.50
C GLU A 294 -5.04 21.07 5.80
N GLU A 295 -3.86 20.46 5.72
CA GLU A 295 -3.03 20.06 6.88
C GLU A 295 -2.60 21.25 7.73
N VAL A 296 -2.18 22.36 7.12
CA VAL A 296 -1.86 23.59 7.86
C VAL A 296 -3.08 24.07 8.64
N HIS A 297 -4.26 24.06 8.04
CA HIS A 297 -5.47 24.46 8.74
C HIS A 297 -5.84 23.50 9.86
N GLU A 298 -5.78 22.20 9.58
CA GLU A 298 -6.16 21.16 10.53
C GLU A 298 -5.23 21.15 11.76
N GLU A 299 -3.92 21.20 11.56
CA GLU A 299 -2.94 20.97 12.62
C GLU A 299 -2.48 22.25 13.35
N THR A 300 -2.73 23.42 12.75
CA THR A 300 -2.33 24.71 13.36
C THR A 300 -3.49 25.68 13.56
N GLY A 301 -4.64 25.41 12.93
CA GLY A 301 -5.78 26.33 12.86
C GLY A 301 -5.60 27.50 11.89
N LEU A 302 -4.38 27.75 11.38
CA LEU A 302 -4.09 28.86 10.46
C LEU A 302 -4.73 28.60 9.09
N LYS A 303 -5.44 29.58 8.54
CA LYS A 303 -5.94 29.53 7.17
C LYS A 303 -4.98 30.27 6.24
N LEU A 304 -4.30 29.52 5.38
CA LEU A 304 -3.37 30.07 4.40
C LEU A 304 -4.06 30.22 3.03
N GLY A 305 -3.79 31.32 2.33
CA GLY A 305 -4.17 31.48 0.92
C GLY A 305 -3.26 30.67 0.01
N ALA A 306 -3.84 30.05 -1.04
CA ALA A 306 -3.08 29.24 -1.99
C ALA A 306 -1.96 30.03 -2.72
N ASP A 307 -2.15 31.34 -2.91
CA ASP A 307 -1.18 32.25 -3.51
C ASP A 307 0.11 32.43 -2.69
N ARG A 308 0.07 32.08 -1.39
CA ARG A 308 1.22 32.17 -0.48
C ARG A 308 2.03 30.88 -0.40
N LEU A 309 1.51 29.78 -0.95
CA LEU A 309 2.15 28.47 -0.88
C LEU A 309 3.18 28.33 -2.01
N ARG A 310 4.47 28.34 -1.65
CA ARG A 310 5.57 28.21 -2.61
C ARG A 310 6.09 26.77 -2.66
N PRO A 311 6.11 26.10 -3.83
CA PRO A 311 6.70 24.77 -3.95
C PRO A 311 8.23 24.83 -3.80
N ILE A 312 8.78 23.90 -3.02
CA ILE A 312 10.23 23.75 -2.78
C ILE A 312 10.79 22.57 -3.57
N GLY A 313 10.06 21.44 -3.56
CA GLY A 313 10.40 20.23 -4.30
C GLY A 313 9.91 18.95 -3.63
N THR A 314 10.22 17.82 -4.26
CA THR A 314 9.79 16.49 -3.81
C THR A 314 10.99 15.55 -3.68
N ARG A 315 11.15 14.90 -2.52
CA ARG A 315 12.25 13.93 -2.27
C ARG A 315 11.80 12.78 -1.37
N GLN A 316 12.48 11.64 -1.46
CA GLN A 316 12.31 10.54 -0.51
C GLN A 316 12.76 10.97 0.89
N VAL A 317 11.98 10.56 1.90
CA VAL A 317 12.20 10.91 3.31
C VAL A 317 13.32 10.04 3.91
N ALA A 318 13.26 8.73 3.70
CA ALA A 318 14.23 7.76 4.20
C ALA A 318 14.43 6.61 3.20
N ALA A 319 15.29 6.83 2.19
CA ALA A 319 15.35 6.03 0.96
C ALA A 319 15.56 4.50 1.14
N THR A 320 16.27 4.07 2.19
CA THR A 320 16.50 2.63 2.46
C THR A 320 15.43 2.00 3.35
N MET A 321 14.50 2.79 3.89
CA MET A 321 13.42 2.32 4.77
C MET A 321 12.06 2.40 4.07
N SER A 322 11.79 3.48 3.35
CA SER A 322 10.51 3.68 2.69
C SER A 322 10.64 4.41 1.36
N ALA A 323 9.86 3.97 0.38
CA ALA A 323 9.88 4.52 -0.97
C ALA A 323 9.08 5.83 -1.11
N HIS A 324 8.23 6.16 -0.13
CA HIS A 324 7.40 7.37 -0.15
C HIS A 324 8.25 8.65 -0.14
N ARG A 325 7.66 9.72 -0.66
CA ARG A 325 8.27 11.04 -0.77
C ARG A 325 7.49 12.07 0.03
N ALA A 326 8.16 13.14 0.39
CA ALA A 326 7.55 14.37 0.88
C ALA A 326 7.56 15.42 -0.23
N HIS A 327 6.40 16.05 -0.46
CA HIS A 327 6.23 17.26 -1.26
C HIS A 327 6.33 18.45 -0.32
N VAL A 328 7.39 19.24 -0.46
CA VAL A 328 7.70 20.35 0.46
C VAL A 328 7.24 21.67 -0.14
N PHE A 329 6.54 22.43 0.67
CA PHE A 329 6.12 23.80 0.41
C PHE A 329 6.65 24.73 1.49
N ALA A 330 6.65 26.03 1.21
CA ALA A 330 6.96 27.05 2.20
C ALA A 330 5.99 28.23 2.08
N ALA A 331 5.64 28.82 3.21
CA ALA A 331 4.86 30.05 3.28
C ALA A 331 5.42 30.94 4.38
N GLU A 332 5.69 32.20 4.04
CA GLU A 332 6.06 33.19 5.03
C GLU A 332 4.82 33.60 5.82
N VAL A 333 4.88 33.57 7.14
CA VAL A 333 3.82 34.08 8.03
C VAL A 333 4.05 35.55 8.37
N THR A 334 2.97 36.28 8.63
CA THR A 334 3.05 37.65 9.13
C THR A 334 3.43 37.67 10.62
N GLU A 335 3.81 38.84 11.14
CA GLU A 335 4.04 39.00 12.60
C GLU A 335 2.77 38.71 13.41
N ASP A 336 1.61 39.14 12.92
CA ASP A 336 0.33 38.92 13.58
C ASP A 336 -0.05 37.42 13.60
N GLU A 337 0.16 36.73 12.48
CA GLU A 337 -0.04 35.27 12.39
C GLU A 337 0.93 34.52 13.31
N LEU A 338 2.20 34.94 13.36
CA LEU A 338 3.19 34.33 14.24
C LEU A 338 2.85 34.56 15.72
N ALA A 339 2.37 35.76 16.08
CA ALA A 339 1.89 36.05 17.42
C ALA A 339 0.69 35.17 17.78
N TRP A 340 -0.28 35.04 16.88
CA TRP A 340 -1.44 34.16 17.06
C TRP A 340 -1.06 32.68 17.20
N LEU A 341 -0.13 32.18 16.39
CA LEU A 341 0.37 30.80 16.46
C LEU A 341 1.05 30.51 17.80
N ARG A 342 1.77 31.47 18.39
CA ARG A 342 2.36 31.33 19.73
C ARG A 342 1.29 31.16 20.82
N GLU A 343 0.10 31.73 20.63
CA GLU A 343 -1.04 31.55 21.53
C GLU A 343 -1.67 30.16 21.40
N GLN A 344 -1.57 29.53 20.23
CA GLN A 344 -2.10 28.19 19.95
C GLN A 344 -1.31 27.04 20.61
N ARG A 345 -0.14 27.28 21.20
CA ARG A 345 0.72 26.24 21.80
C ARG A 345 0.04 25.34 22.86
N ARG A 346 -1.06 25.80 23.46
CA ARG A 346 -1.86 25.05 24.47
C ARG A 346 -3.22 24.62 23.96
N VAL A 347 -3.55 24.97 22.72
CA VAL A 347 -4.76 24.56 22.04
C VAL A 347 -4.43 23.29 21.26
N ALA A 348 -5.24 22.26 21.43
CA ALA A 348 -5.10 21.05 20.62
C ALA A 348 -5.81 21.28 19.28
N HIS A 349 -5.14 20.88 18.21
CA HIS A 349 -5.62 20.86 16.84
C HIS A 349 -5.65 19.40 16.33
N GLY A 350 -6.10 19.15 15.10
CA GLY A 350 -6.27 17.80 14.53
C GLY A 350 -7.72 17.36 14.33
N GLU A 351 -7.92 16.32 13.50
CA GLU A 351 -9.22 15.73 13.24
C GLU A 351 -9.62 14.65 14.28
N ASN A 352 -10.82 14.79 14.85
CA ASN A 352 -11.46 13.82 15.76
C ASN A 352 -10.66 13.52 17.06
N ASP A 353 -11.09 12.50 17.83
CA ASP A 353 -10.43 12.10 19.08
C ASP A 353 -9.07 11.38 18.88
N GLY A 354 -8.70 11.08 17.63
CA GLY A 354 -7.55 10.24 17.28
C GLY A 354 -6.24 10.98 17.01
N GLU A 355 -6.31 12.22 16.51
CA GLU A 355 -5.15 13.03 16.13
C GLU A 355 -5.14 14.32 16.96
N ARG A 356 -4.02 14.60 17.63
CA ARG A 356 -3.87 15.78 18.48
C ARG A 356 -2.51 16.40 18.26
N THR A 357 -2.52 17.57 17.64
CA THR A 357 -1.34 18.37 17.36
C THR A 357 -1.31 19.62 18.23
N TRP A 358 -0.09 20.07 18.56
CA TRP A 358 0.15 21.31 19.28
C TRP A 358 1.19 22.15 18.55
N VAL A 359 0.88 23.43 18.33
CA VAL A 359 1.79 24.36 17.67
C VAL A 359 3.04 24.61 18.53
N GLU A 360 4.21 24.48 17.92
CA GLU A 360 5.49 24.88 18.49
C GLU A 360 6.17 25.92 17.60
N VAL A 361 6.88 26.85 18.23
CA VAL A 361 7.59 27.93 17.52
C VAL A 361 9.01 27.97 18.04
N ALA A 362 9.97 27.83 17.14
CA ALA A 362 11.39 27.84 17.44
C ALA A 362 12.17 28.51 16.30
N THR A 363 13.35 29.00 16.61
CA THR A 363 14.27 29.50 15.59
C THR A 363 15.02 28.35 14.92
N TYR A 364 15.44 28.52 13.67
CA TYR A 364 16.23 27.51 12.97
C TYR A 364 17.54 27.17 13.71
N GLY A 365 18.16 28.15 14.37
CA GLY A 365 19.32 27.93 15.23
C GLY A 365 19.01 27.01 16.42
N GLU A 366 17.86 27.19 17.08
CA GLU A 366 17.42 26.31 18.16
C GLU A 366 17.14 24.88 17.66
N LEU A 367 16.51 24.72 16.49
CA LEU A 367 16.24 23.40 15.91
C LEU A 367 17.53 22.62 15.66
N ARG A 368 18.55 23.28 15.07
CA ARG A 368 19.87 22.68 14.86
C ARG A 368 20.61 22.36 16.16
N GLY A 369 20.47 23.20 17.18
CA GLY A 369 21.20 23.07 18.44
C GLY A 369 20.59 22.06 19.42
N ARG A 370 19.26 21.95 19.46
CA ARG A 370 18.53 21.12 20.43
C ARG A 370 18.17 19.73 19.92
N GLY A 371 18.21 19.50 18.60
CA GLY A 371 17.82 18.22 18.00
C GLY A 371 16.34 17.89 18.21
N LEU A 372 15.47 18.91 18.18
CA LEU A 372 14.03 18.77 18.40
C LEU A 372 13.35 17.98 17.27
N THR A 373 13.75 18.24 16.03
CA THR A 373 13.20 17.60 14.84
C THR A 373 14.10 16.47 14.37
N ASP A 374 13.54 15.52 13.62
CA ASP A 374 14.35 14.49 12.97
C ASP A 374 15.18 15.07 11.80
N TRP A 375 16.07 14.23 11.24
CA TRP A 375 16.94 14.64 10.14
C TRP A 375 16.17 14.97 8.86
N ALA A 376 15.05 14.29 8.60
CA ALA A 376 14.23 14.53 7.43
C ALA A 376 13.61 15.93 7.49
N THR A 377 12.95 16.26 8.60
CA THR A 377 12.36 17.56 8.89
C THR A 377 13.41 18.66 8.82
N LEU A 378 14.56 18.47 9.49
CA LEU A 378 15.63 19.45 9.45
C LEU A 378 16.16 19.69 8.02
N GLY A 379 16.27 18.63 7.22
CA GLY A 379 16.66 18.70 5.81
C GLY A 379 15.63 19.43 4.94
N MET A 380 14.34 19.22 5.19
CA MET A 380 13.25 19.93 4.51
C MET A 380 13.29 21.43 4.81
N ILE A 381 13.46 21.80 6.09
CA ILE A 381 13.61 23.20 6.52
C ILE A 381 14.83 23.83 5.86
N ALA A 382 15.99 23.16 5.90
CA ALA A 382 17.24 23.66 5.32
C ALA A 382 17.11 23.91 3.80
N GLN A 383 16.50 22.97 3.07
CA GLN A 383 16.28 23.10 1.63
C GLN A 383 15.37 24.29 1.30
N ALA A 384 14.29 24.48 2.07
CA ALA A 384 13.32 25.56 1.84
C ALA A 384 13.90 26.95 2.13
N LEU A 385 14.63 27.10 3.25
CA LEU A 385 15.29 28.36 3.62
C LEU A 385 16.46 28.71 2.71
N GLY A 386 17.22 27.71 2.24
CA GLY A 386 18.34 27.93 1.31
C GLY A 386 17.90 28.49 -0.06
N GLN A 387 16.73 28.09 -0.56
CA GLN A 387 16.19 28.60 -1.83
C GLN A 387 15.66 30.04 -1.71
N SER A 388 15.11 30.42 -0.56
CA SER A 388 14.62 31.80 -0.33
C SER A 388 15.72 32.85 -0.50
N GLN A 389 16.98 32.50 -0.27
CA GLN A 389 18.10 33.44 -0.44
C GLN A 389 18.49 33.68 -1.91
N THR A 390 18.29 32.69 -2.78
CA THR A 390 18.68 32.80 -4.21
C THR A 390 17.75 33.68 -5.04
N ALA A 391 16.50 33.87 -4.60
CA ALA A 391 15.55 34.77 -5.26
C ALA A 391 15.84 36.26 -4.98
N GLY A 392 16.71 36.58 -4.01
CA GLY A 392 17.07 37.94 -3.61
C GLY A 392 18.37 38.50 -4.22
N SER A 393 19.05 37.75 -5.10
CA SER A 393 20.37 38.11 -5.64
C SER A 393 20.45 38.12 -7.17
N VAL A 394 19.43 38.69 -7.83
CA VAL A 394 19.58 39.21 -9.19
C VAL A 394 19.82 40.71 -9.10
N PRO A 395 21.07 41.20 -9.25
CA PRO A 395 21.29 42.62 -9.46
C PRO A 395 20.79 42.99 -10.87
N LEU A 396 19.99 44.06 -10.95
CA LEU A 396 19.78 44.80 -12.19
C LEU A 396 21.10 45.41 -12.68
#